data_AF-A0A078IL64-F1
#
_entry.id   AF-A0A078IL64-F1
#
_cell.length_a   1.000
_cell.length_b   1.000
_cell.length_c   1.000
_cell.angle_alpha   90.00
_cell.angle_beta   90.00
_cell.angle_gamma   90.00
#
_symmetry.space_group_name_H-M   'P 1'
#
loop_
_entity.id
_entity.type
_entity.pdbx_description
1 polymer ?
#
loop_
_entity_poly.entity_id
_entity_poly.type
_entity_poly.pdbx_seq_one_letter_code
_entity_poly.pdbx_strand_id
1 'polypeptide(L)'
;MLFFDQPKKVVNHSSRRLRLTNRFSFAVVFEGKMASGSLKNLVTSAVTVGVTEARARIFGHMLNPTGQRSPHKILRKKLFGDKVAEWYPYDIKNEDPNVLAREEKERLSKLEMLKRRNKGPPQKGHGRRAAKRNK
;
A
#
# COMPACT_ATOMS: atom_id res chain seq x y z
N MET A 1 -22.62 33.09 14.64
CA MET A 1 -22.39 31.66 14.38
C MET A 1 -20.88 31.45 14.38
N LEU A 2 -20.32 30.96 15.50
CA LEU A 2 -18.89 30.85 15.75
C LEU A 2 -18.34 29.60 15.05
N PHE A 3 -17.39 29.78 14.12
CA PHE A 3 -16.60 28.68 13.57
C PHE A 3 -15.35 28.51 14.42
N PHE A 4 -15.26 27.39 15.14
CA PHE A 4 -14.11 26.98 15.93
C PHE A 4 -13.16 26.20 15.00
N ASP A 5 -12.09 26.86 14.57
CA ASP A 5 -11.03 26.25 13.75
C ASP A 5 -10.12 25.41 14.65
N GLN A 6 -9.99 24.11 14.35
CA GLN A 6 -9.20 23.17 15.14
C GLN A 6 -7.74 23.18 14.66
N PRO A 7 -6.74 23.34 15.55
CA PRO A 7 -5.34 23.39 15.12
C PRO A 7 -4.83 22.02 14.66
N LYS A 8 -4.27 21.97 13.44
CA LYS A 8 -3.53 20.81 12.92
C LYS A 8 -2.27 20.59 13.76
N LYS A 9 -2.25 19.50 14.54
CA LYS A 9 -1.03 19.01 15.22
C LYS A 9 -0.04 18.48 14.17
N VAL A 10 0.97 19.27 13.83
CA VAL A 10 2.16 18.79 13.10
C VAL A 10 3.03 18.05 14.10
N VAL A 11 2.93 16.72 14.12
CA VAL A 11 3.77 15.91 15.01
C VAL A 11 5.08 15.60 14.30
N ASN A 12 6.08 16.45 14.54
CA ASN A 12 7.47 16.21 14.17
C ASN A 12 7.98 14.98 14.91
N HIS A 13 8.18 13.88 14.19
CA HIS A 13 8.86 12.71 14.71
C HIS A 13 10.17 12.49 13.98
N SER A 14 11.18 12.20 14.80
CA SER A 14 12.43 11.54 14.46
C SER A 14 13.56 12.45 13.97
N SER A 15 14.23 13.05 14.94
CA SER A 15 15.67 13.25 14.96
C SER A 15 16.39 12.10 14.25
N ARG A 16 16.95 12.35 13.06
CA ARG A 16 17.81 11.39 12.36
C ARG A 16 19.16 11.35 13.07
N ARG A 17 19.26 10.47 14.07
CA ARG A 17 20.52 10.06 14.68
C ARG A 17 21.41 9.49 13.57
N LEU A 18 22.50 10.20 13.25
CA LEU A 18 23.59 9.71 12.42
C LEU A 18 24.04 8.35 12.95
N ARG A 19 23.77 7.28 12.20
CA ARG A 19 24.42 5.99 12.45
C ARG A 19 25.73 6.00 11.68
N LEU A 20 26.81 6.14 12.43
CA LEU A 20 28.15 5.76 12.01
C LEU A 20 28.07 4.30 11.50
N THR A 21 28.09 4.12 10.19
CA THR A 21 28.29 2.80 9.61
C THR A 21 29.77 2.49 9.76
N ASN A 22 30.08 1.74 10.81
CA ASN A 22 31.34 1.00 10.91
C ASN A 22 31.49 0.18 9.62
N ARG A 23 32.35 0.64 8.72
CA ARG A 23 32.84 -0.12 7.59
C ARG A 23 33.81 -1.17 8.12
N PHE A 24 33.26 -2.27 8.63
CA PHE A 24 34.04 -3.50 8.70
C PHE A 24 34.05 -4.14 7.31
N SER A 25 34.93 -3.59 6.47
CA SER A 25 35.41 -4.25 5.26
C SER A 25 36.18 -5.49 5.72
N PHE A 26 35.55 -6.66 5.67
CA PHE A 26 36.22 -7.93 5.91
C PHE A 26 37.00 -8.29 4.64
N ALA A 27 38.17 -7.68 4.47
CA ALA A 27 39.17 -8.15 3.53
C ALA A 27 39.83 -9.38 4.15
N VAL A 28 39.48 -10.57 3.62
CA VAL A 28 40.14 -11.81 3.99
C VAL A 28 41.48 -11.86 3.25
N VAL A 29 42.55 -11.42 3.91
CA VAL A 29 43.93 -11.76 3.54
C VAL A 29 44.34 -12.90 4.45
N PHE A 30 44.40 -14.10 3.88
CA PHE A 30 44.81 -15.33 4.56
C PHE A 30 46.33 -15.46 4.46
N GLU A 31 47.07 -14.99 5.46
CA GLU A 31 48.47 -15.39 5.62
C GLU A 31 48.87 -15.35 7.09
N GLY A 32 49.30 -16.50 7.63
CA GLY A 32 49.95 -16.58 8.95
C GLY A 32 49.43 -17.67 9.90
N LYS A 33 50.23 -18.76 10.02
CA LYS A 33 50.37 -19.71 11.15
C LYS A 33 49.11 -20.03 12.00
N MET A 34 48.52 -21.21 11.78
CA MET A 34 47.45 -21.75 12.61
C MET A 34 47.95 -22.21 13.99
N ALA A 35 47.68 -21.41 15.02
CA ALA A 35 47.74 -21.83 16.41
C ALA A 35 46.58 -22.79 16.75
N SER A 36 46.78 -23.73 17.68
CA SER A 36 45.87 -24.81 18.07
C SER A 36 44.43 -24.39 18.48
N GLY A 37 44.18 -23.10 18.72
CA GLY A 37 42.84 -22.54 18.91
C GLY A 37 42.02 -22.38 17.61
N SER A 38 42.68 -22.32 16.45
CA SER A 38 42.06 -22.15 15.13
C SER A 38 41.11 -23.30 14.77
N LEU A 39 41.51 -24.54 15.07
CA LEU A 39 40.76 -25.75 14.70
C LEU A 39 39.47 -25.89 15.52
N LYS A 40 39.52 -25.56 16.82
CA LYS A 40 38.34 -25.54 17.69
C LYS A 40 37.32 -24.50 17.22
N ASN A 41 37.80 -23.33 16.80
CA ASN A 41 36.94 -22.26 16.29
C ASN A 41 36.29 -22.66 14.95
N LEU A 42 37.01 -23.36 14.08
CA LEU A 42 36.49 -23.85 12.80
C LEU A 42 35.42 -24.94 12.99
N VAL A 43 35.65 -25.89 13.90
CA VAL A 43 34.64 -26.90 14.24
C VAL A 43 33.40 -26.25 14.86
N THR A 44 33.59 -25.28 15.75
CA THR A 44 32.47 -24.54 16.37
C THR A 44 31.67 -23.76 15.33
N SER A 45 32.33 -23.10 14.36
CA SER A 45 31.64 -22.38 13.29
C SER A 45 30.87 -23.35 12.37
N ALA A 46 31.45 -24.50 12.03
CA ALA A 46 30.77 -25.52 11.24
C ALA A 46 29.51 -26.07 11.95
N VAL A 47 29.60 -26.33 13.25
CA VAL A 47 28.46 -26.81 14.07
C VAL A 47 27.33 -25.77 14.11
N THR A 48 27.66 -24.48 14.33
CA THR A 48 26.63 -23.43 14.36
C THR A 48 25.95 -23.25 13.00
N VAL A 49 26.70 -23.35 11.90
CA VAL A 49 26.13 -23.36 10.53
C VAL A 49 25.20 -24.57 10.35
N GLY A 50 25.63 -25.78 10.71
CA GLY A 50 24.79 -26.99 10.59
C GLY A 50 23.48 -26.90 11.40
N VAL A 51 23.53 -26.38 12.63
CA VAL A 51 22.33 -26.18 13.46
C VAL A 51 21.39 -25.14 12.84
N THR A 52 21.94 -24.03 12.33
CA THR A 52 21.12 -22.99 11.67
C THR A 52 20.49 -23.47 10.37
N GLU A 53 21.19 -24.32 9.61
CA GLU A 53 20.64 -25.00 8.44
C GLU A 53 19.53 -25.98 8.81
N ALA A 54 19.74 -26.84 9.80
CA ALA A 54 18.72 -27.79 10.25
C ALA A 54 17.45 -27.04 10.73
N ARG A 55 17.62 -25.98 11.52
CA ARG A 55 16.51 -25.11 11.94
C ARG A 55 15.78 -24.50 10.75
N ALA A 56 16.51 -24.01 9.76
CA ALA A 56 15.94 -23.41 8.57
C ALA A 56 15.10 -24.41 7.75
N ARG A 57 15.60 -25.64 7.62
CA ARG A 57 14.89 -26.74 6.96
C ARG A 57 13.61 -27.14 7.70
N ILE A 58 13.66 -27.26 9.04
CA ILE A 58 12.50 -27.66 9.85
C ILE A 58 11.38 -26.62 9.81
N PHE A 59 11.72 -25.34 9.95
CA PHE A 59 10.72 -24.27 10.10
C PHE A 59 10.52 -23.43 8.82
N GLY A 60 11.02 -23.90 7.67
CA GLY A 60 10.90 -23.18 6.40
C GLY A 60 11.51 -21.77 6.41
N HIS A 61 12.58 -21.55 7.17
CA HIS A 61 13.28 -20.27 7.14
C HIS A 61 14.24 -20.23 5.94
N MET A 62 14.22 -19.15 5.18
CA MET A 62 15.18 -18.91 4.11
C MET A 62 16.48 -18.31 4.69
N LEU A 63 17.61 -19.00 4.49
CA LEU A 63 18.94 -18.49 4.86
C LEU A 63 19.51 -17.58 3.78
N ASN A 64 20.28 -16.57 4.18
CA ASN A 64 20.97 -15.64 3.28
C ASN A 64 22.43 -15.47 3.70
N PRO A 65 23.32 -16.40 3.30
CA PRO A 65 24.72 -16.38 3.70
C PRO A 65 25.49 -15.18 3.12
N THR A 66 25.09 -14.71 1.92
CA THR A 66 25.73 -13.57 1.23
C THR A 66 25.23 -12.21 1.73
N GLY A 67 24.16 -12.18 2.53
CA GLY A 67 23.58 -10.93 3.08
C GLY A 67 22.95 -10.00 2.04
N GLN A 68 22.78 -10.45 0.79
CA GLN A 68 22.24 -9.63 -0.29
C GLN A 68 20.73 -9.40 -0.15
N ARG A 69 20.20 -8.34 -0.77
CA ARG A 69 18.76 -8.05 -0.68
C ARG A 69 17.97 -9.12 -1.44
N SER A 70 17.22 -9.92 -0.69
CA SER A 70 16.30 -10.94 -1.24
C SER A 70 14.86 -10.42 -1.28
N PRO A 71 14.04 -10.86 -2.26
CA PRO A 71 12.62 -10.51 -2.37
C PRO A 71 11.75 -11.07 -1.24
N HIS A 72 12.30 -11.88 -0.34
CA HIS A 72 11.58 -12.51 0.77
C HIS A 72 10.82 -11.52 1.69
N LYS A 73 11.27 -10.25 1.79
CA LYS A 73 10.50 -9.21 2.49
C LYS A 73 9.18 -8.87 1.81
N ILE A 74 9.13 -8.93 0.48
CA ILE A 74 7.94 -8.64 -0.32
C ILE A 74 6.97 -9.82 -0.22
N LEU A 75 7.49 -11.06 -0.38
CA LEU A 75 6.69 -12.29 -0.32
C LEU A 75 6.06 -12.56 1.05
N ARG A 76 6.66 -12.07 2.14
CA ARG A 76 6.10 -12.17 3.50
C ARG A 76 4.93 -11.23 3.76
N LYS A 77 4.71 -10.22 2.90
CA LYS A 77 3.56 -9.34 3.06
C LYS A 77 2.32 -10.09 2.61
N LYS A 78 1.30 -10.13 3.47
CA LYS A 78 -0.01 -10.64 3.07
C LYS A 78 -0.55 -9.76 1.95
N LEU A 79 -1.06 -10.39 0.90
CA LEU A 79 -1.79 -9.68 -0.16
C LEU A 79 -3.03 -9.06 0.48
N PHE A 80 -3.21 -7.75 0.28
CA PHE A 80 -4.31 -6.97 0.84
C PHE A 80 -5.23 -6.40 -0.25
N GLY A 81 -5.06 -6.88 -1.49
CA GLY A 81 -5.81 -6.41 -2.67
C GLY A 81 -7.32 -6.58 -2.51
N ASP A 82 -7.77 -7.76 -2.11
CA ASP A 82 -9.20 -8.06 -1.95
C ASP A 82 -9.86 -7.13 -0.93
N LYS A 83 -9.19 -6.92 0.21
CA LYS A 83 -9.66 -5.99 1.26
C LYS A 83 -9.74 -4.54 0.80
N VAL A 84 -8.88 -4.14 -0.15
CA VAL A 84 -8.90 -2.80 -0.74
C VAL A 84 -9.96 -2.70 -1.83
N ALA A 85 -10.17 -3.77 -2.59
CA ALA A 85 -11.21 -3.83 -3.61
C ALA A 85 -12.62 -3.77 -2.99
N GLU A 86 -12.82 -4.42 -1.86
CA GLU A 86 -14.07 -4.43 -1.08
C GLU A 86 -14.28 -3.14 -0.24
N TRP A 87 -13.60 -2.04 -0.59
CA TRP A 87 -13.70 -0.79 0.17
C TRP A 87 -15.12 -0.21 0.19
N TYR A 88 -15.87 -0.35 -0.91
CA TYR A 88 -17.27 0.04 -0.97
C TYR A 88 -18.16 -1.20 -0.87
N PRO A 89 -19.10 -1.22 0.09
CA PRO A 89 -20.04 -2.33 0.21
C PRO A 89 -20.97 -2.38 -1.01
N TYR A 90 -21.54 -3.56 -1.24
CA TYR A 90 -22.53 -3.78 -2.29
C TYR A 90 -23.80 -2.96 -2.04
N ASP A 91 -24.31 -2.28 -3.07
CA ASP A 91 -25.56 -1.50 -2.99
C ASP A 91 -26.76 -2.34 -3.42
N ILE A 92 -27.52 -2.79 -2.42
CA ILE A 92 -28.71 -3.66 -2.54
C ILE A 92 -29.82 -2.98 -3.37
N LYS A 93 -29.85 -1.65 -3.44
CA LYS A 93 -30.91 -0.91 -4.16
C LYS A 93 -30.98 -1.22 -5.65
N ASN A 94 -29.87 -1.68 -6.23
CA ASN A 94 -29.81 -2.02 -7.65
C ASN A 94 -30.40 -3.42 -7.95
N GLU A 95 -30.63 -4.26 -6.94
CA GLU A 95 -31.19 -5.60 -7.13
C GLU A 95 -32.72 -5.59 -7.20
N ASP A 96 -33.36 -4.70 -6.43
CA ASP A 96 -34.81 -4.62 -6.35
C ASP A 96 -35.39 -3.87 -7.56
N PRO A 97 -36.05 -4.56 -8.52
CA PRO A 97 -36.58 -3.90 -9.72
C PRO A 97 -37.64 -2.84 -9.38
N ASN A 98 -38.34 -3.00 -8.26
CA ASN A 98 -39.33 -2.05 -7.78
C ASN A 98 -38.71 -0.74 -7.28
N VAL A 99 -37.54 -0.81 -6.63
CA VAL A 99 -36.83 0.39 -6.13
C VAL A 99 -36.23 1.15 -7.30
N LEU A 100 -35.56 0.45 -8.21
CA LEU A 100 -34.95 1.03 -9.42
C LEU A 100 -36.01 1.69 -10.31
N ALA A 101 -37.14 1.02 -10.57
CA ALA A 101 -38.24 1.58 -11.36
C ALA A 101 -38.87 2.82 -10.71
N ARG A 102 -38.96 2.85 -9.37
CA ARG A 102 -39.49 4.02 -8.65
C ARG A 102 -38.57 5.23 -8.77
N GLU A 103 -37.27 5.06 -8.50
CA GLU A 103 -36.29 6.15 -8.58
C GLU A 103 -36.22 6.73 -10.00
N GLU A 104 -36.23 5.86 -11.01
CA GLU A 104 -36.23 6.30 -12.41
C GLU A 104 -37.53 7.03 -12.78
N LYS A 105 -38.69 6.57 -12.31
CA LYS A 105 -39.98 7.24 -12.52
C LYS A 105 -40.01 8.64 -11.88
N GLU A 106 -39.48 8.79 -10.68
CA GLU A 106 -39.37 10.08 -10.00
C GLU A 106 -38.43 11.04 -10.75
N ARG A 107 -37.29 10.52 -11.23
CA ARG A 107 -36.34 11.27 -12.06
C ARG A 107 -37.01 11.80 -13.33
N LEU A 108 -37.76 10.94 -14.04
CA LEU A 108 -38.48 11.30 -15.26
C LEU A 108 -39.59 12.33 -15.00
N SER A 109 -40.39 12.15 -13.95
CA SER A 109 -41.44 13.09 -13.55
C SER A 109 -40.89 14.49 -13.28
N LYS A 110 -39.78 14.59 -12.54
CA LYS A 110 -39.09 15.86 -12.28
C LYS A 110 -38.59 16.51 -13.56
N LEU A 111 -38.01 15.72 -14.46
CA LEU A 111 -37.48 16.20 -15.73
C LEU A 111 -38.61 16.72 -16.63
N GLU A 112 -39.74 16.03 -16.69
CA GLU A 112 -40.93 16.45 -17.42
C GLU A 112 -41.48 17.78 -16.87
N MET A 113 -41.62 17.91 -15.55
CA MET A 113 -42.05 19.16 -14.91
C MET A 113 -41.13 20.33 -15.28
N LEU A 114 -39.80 20.13 -15.26
CA LEU A 114 -38.82 21.16 -15.62
C LEU A 114 -38.88 21.52 -17.11
N LYS A 115 -39.11 20.54 -17.99
CA LYS A 115 -39.32 20.76 -19.43
C LYS A 115 -40.56 21.62 -19.67
N ARG A 116 -41.70 21.33 -19.02
CA ARG A 116 -42.92 22.14 -19.12
C ARG A 116 -42.70 23.61 -18.73
N ARG A 117 -41.81 23.85 -17.76
CA ARG A 117 -41.46 25.21 -17.29
C ARG A 117 -40.34 25.88 -18.11
N ASN A 118 -39.82 25.22 -19.15
CA ASN A 118 -38.63 25.64 -19.90
C ASN A 118 -37.38 25.87 -18.99
N LYS A 119 -37.32 25.17 -17.86
CA LYS A 119 -36.19 25.15 -16.92
C LYS A 119 -35.43 23.82 -16.94
N GLY A 120 -35.64 23.02 -17.98
CA GLY A 120 -34.87 21.82 -18.22
C GLY A 120 -33.41 22.14 -18.51
N PRO A 121 -32.50 21.17 -18.31
CA PRO A 121 -31.12 21.33 -18.73
C PRO A 121 -31.07 21.58 -20.25
N PRO A 122 -30.30 22.57 -20.73
CA PRO A 122 -30.14 22.82 -22.16
C PRO A 122 -29.41 21.65 -22.81
N GLN A 123 -29.53 21.53 -24.14
CA GLN A 123 -28.77 20.53 -24.89
C GLN A 123 -27.28 20.74 -24.65
N LYS A 124 -26.56 19.64 -24.41
CA LYS A 124 -25.11 19.64 -24.20
C LYS A 124 -24.43 20.41 -25.34
N GLY A 125 -23.56 21.36 -25.02
CA GLY A 125 -22.90 22.23 -26.00
C GLY A 125 -23.67 23.51 -26.38
N HIS A 126 -24.98 23.57 -26.18
CA HIS A 126 -25.82 24.73 -26.48
C HIS A 126 -26.11 25.60 -25.24
N GLY A 127 -25.14 25.67 -24.33
CA GLY A 127 -25.27 26.51 -23.13
C GLY A 127 -25.30 28.01 -23.48
N ARG A 128 -25.80 28.82 -22.54
CA ARG A 128 -25.90 30.29 -22.71
C ARG A 128 -24.58 30.96 -23.13
N ARG A 129 -23.44 30.39 -22.71
CA ARG A 129 -22.09 30.86 -23.08
C ARG A 129 -21.73 30.57 -24.54
N ALA A 130 -22.14 29.42 -25.08
CA ALA A 130 -21.89 29.07 -26.48
C ALA A 130 -22.68 29.98 -27.43
N ALA A 131 -23.93 30.28 -27.10
CA ALA A 131 -24.77 31.22 -27.85
C ALA A 131 -24.18 32.65 -27.87
N LYS A 132 -23.43 33.05 -26.84
CA LYS A 132 -22.77 34.36 -26.77
C LYS A 132 -21.50 34.46 -27.64
N ARG A 133 -20.83 33.34 -27.96
CA ARG A 133 -19.58 33.33 -28.74
C ARG A 133 -19.81 33.44 -30.25
N ASN A 134 -20.98 33.03 -30.73
CA ASN A 134 -21.36 33.05 -32.15
C ASN A 134 -22.02 34.38 -32.56
N LYS A 135 -21.95 35.41 -31.72
CA LYS A 135 -22.42 36.76 -31.98
C LYS A 135 -21.28 37.73 -31.80
#